data_AF-A0A1V9F5W0-F1
#
_entry.id   AF-A0A1V9F5W0-F1
#
_cell.length_a   1.000
_cell.length_b   1.000
_cell.length_c   1.000
_cell.angle_alpha   90.00
_cell.angle_beta   90.00
_cell.angle_gamma   90.00
#
_symmetry.space_group_name_H-M   'P 1'
#
loop_
_entity.id
_entity.type
_entity.pdbx_description
1 polymer ?
#
loop_
_entity_poly.entity_id
_entity_poly.type
_entity_poly.pdbx_seq_one_letter_code
_entity_poly.pdbx_strand_id
1 'polypeptide(L)'
;MKQRPPLPPFTYETAIQKVQLAEDAWNSKDPNRVSLAYTVDTEWRNRDTFINGREEVVAFLTKKWEKELDYKLKKELWSYTGNRISVRFEYEWHDHQGNWFRSYGNEQWEFNADGLMQRRYASINDVPIDSKDRKFI
;
A
#
# COMPACT_ATOMS: atom_id res chain seq x y z
N MET A 1 9.26 -22.35 0.72
CA MET A 1 8.81 -20.95 0.59
C MET A 1 7.32 -20.89 0.91
N LYS A 2 6.86 -19.88 1.66
CA LYS A 2 5.44 -19.78 2.05
C LYS A 2 4.69 -18.96 0.99
N GLN A 3 3.81 -19.61 0.24
CA GLN A 3 2.95 -18.95 -0.74
C GLN A 3 1.95 -18.01 -0.07
N ARG A 4 1.59 -16.94 -0.77
CA ARG A 4 0.62 -15.93 -0.31
C ARG A 4 -0.48 -15.74 -1.36
N PRO A 5 -1.50 -16.62 -1.40
CA PRO A 5 -2.61 -16.47 -2.33
C PRO A 5 -3.36 -15.14 -2.12
N PRO A 6 -4.05 -14.61 -3.14
CA PRO A 6 -4.13 -15.11 -4.52
C PRO A 6 -2.79 -15.07 -5.29
N LEU A 7 -2.56 -16.05 -6.16
CA LEU A 7 -1.34 -16.18 -6.96
C LEU A 7 -1.58 -15.69 -8.41
N PRO A 8 -0.57 -15.13 -9.09
CA PRO A 8 -0.69 -14.78 -10.51
C PRO A 8 -0.67 -16.04 -11.42
N PRO A 9 -1.21 -15.97 -12.66
CA PRO A 9 -1.86 -14.81 -13.27
C PRO A 9 -3.23 -14.52 -12.63
N PHE A 10 -3.55 -13.23 -12.48
CA PHE A 10 -4.79 -12.81 -11.83
C PHE A 10 -5.99 -12.82 -12.78
N THR A 11 -7.14 -13.17 -12.23
CA THR A 11 -8.48 -12.85 -12.74
C THR A 11 -8.99 -11.57 -12.08
N TYR A 12 -10.15 -11.07 -12.52
CA TYR A 12 -10.77 -9.90 -11.90
C TYR A 12 -11.07 -10.13 -10.40
N GLU A 13 -11.66 -11.27 -10.07
CA GLU A 13 -12.05 -11.63 -8.71
C GLU A 13 -10.82 -11.75 -7.80
N THR A 14 -9.79 -12.45 -8.29
CA THR A 14 -8.55 -12.64 -7.52
C THR A 14 -7.73 -11.36 -7.42
N ALA A 15 -7.77 -10.48 -8.42
CA ALA A 15 -7.16 -9.16 -8.34
C ALA A 15 -7.85 -8.28 -7.29
N ILE A 16 -9.19 -8.21 -7.28
CA ILE A 16 -9.94 -7.51 -6.23
C ILE A 16 -9.60 -8.04 -4.85
N GLN A 17 -9.60 -9.38 -4.68
CA GLN A 17 -9.23 -10.01 -3.42
C GLN A 17 -7.80 -9.63 -3.01
N LYS A 18 -6.85 -9.59 -3.96
CA LYS A 18 -5.46 -9.17 -3.70
C LYS A 18 -5.40 -7.71 -3.23
N VAL A 19 -6.17 -6.82 -3.85
CA VAL A 19 -6.27 -5.41 -3.46
C VAL A 19 -6.86 -5.26 -2.05
N GLN A 20 -7.94 -5.96 -1.72
CA GLN A 20 -8.55 -5.91 -0.40
C GLN A 20 -7.62 -6.44 0.69
N LEU A 21 -6.94 -7.57 0.46
CA LEU A 21 -5.95 -8.11 1.41
C LEU A 21 -4.79 -7.14 1.66
N ALA A 22 -4.39 -6.37 0.64
CA ALA A 22 -3.41 -5.31 0.81
C ALA A 22 -3.99 -4.11 1.59
N GLU A 23 -5.22 -3.68 1.31
CA GLU A 23 -5.92 -2.66 2.11
C GLU A 23 -5.95 -3.03 3.59
N ASP A 24 -6.38 -4.25 3.91
CA ASP A 24 -6.50 -4.76 5.29
C ASP A 24 -5.13 -4.80 5.98
N ALA A 25 -4.09 -5.24 5.27
CA ALA A 25 -2.73 -5.27 5.81
C ALA A 25 -2.25 -3.86 6.14
N TRP A 26 -2.39 -2.90 5.23
CA TRP A 26 -1.94 -1.52 5.46
C TRP A 26 -2.76 -0.82 6.56
N ASN A 27 -4.07 -1.11 6.68
CA ASN A 27 -4.91 -0.57 7.75
C ASN A 27 -4.55 -1.11 9.15
N SER A 28 -3.83 -2.23 9.24
CA SER A 28 -3.28 -2.71 10.51
C SER A 28 -2.20 -1.79 11.09
N LYS A 29 -1.57 -0.95 10.26
CA LYS A 29 -0.46 -0.05 10.63
C LYS A 29 0.71 -0.79 11.32
N ASP A 30 0.89 -2.06 11.00
CA ASP A 30 1.97 -2.91 11.51
C ASP A 30 3.03 -3.10 10.40
N PRO A 31 4.22 -2.47 10.54
CA PRO A 31 5.30 -2.56 9.56
C PRO A 31 5.72 -4.00 9.26
N ASN A 32 5.79 -4.85 10.29
CA ASN A 32 6.24 -6.23 10.15
C ASN A 32 5.18 -7.06 9.44
N ARG A 33 3.90 -6.94 9.84
CA ARG A 33 2.82 -7.66 9.17
C ARG A 33 2.69 -7.28 7.69
N VAL A 34 2.85 -6.00 7.37
CA VAL A 34 2.75 -5.50 6.00
C VAL A 34 3.94 -5.95 5.16
N SER A 35 5.16 -5.90 5.71
CA SER A 35 6.39 -6.28 4.99
C SER A 35 6.40 -7.76 4.53
N LEU A 36 5.67 -8.65 5.22
CA LEU A 36 5.50 -10.05 4.84
C LEU A 36 4.74 -10.27 3.52
N ALA A 37 4.12 -9.23 2.94
CA ALA A 37 3.49 -9.31 1.62
C ALA A 37 4.47 -9.12 0.44
N TYR A 38 5.71 -8.73 0.72
CA TYR A 38 6.73 -8.41 -0.28
C TYR A 38 7.83 -9.46 -0.31
N THR A 39 8.55 -9.59 -1.42
CA THR A 39 9.75 -10.45 -1.46
C THR A 39 10.84 -9.90 -0.53
N VAL A 40 11.83 -10.74 -0.18
CA VAL A 40 12.94 -10.32 0.70
C VAL A 40 13.75 -9.20 0.05
N ASP A 41 13.87 -9.24 -1.28
CA ASP A 41 14.59 -8.36 -2.19
C ASP A 41 13.66 -7.38 -2.94
N THR A 42 12.48 -7.06 -2.37
CA THR A 42 11.48 -6.21 -3.04
C THR A 42 12.03 -4.83 -3.44
N GLU A 43 11.67 -4.35 -4.63
CA GLU A 43 12.08 -3.03 -5.14
C GLU A 43 10.91 -2.05 -5.06
N TRP A 44 11.11 -0.91 -4.41
CA TRP A 44 10.07 0.09 -4.24
C TRP A 44 10.53 1.47 -4.70
N ARG A 45 9.58 2.21 -5.27
CA ARG A 45 9.60 3.67 -5.28
C ARG A 45 8.33 4.18 -4.62
N ASN A 46 8.46 4.92 -3.53
CA ASN A 46 7.35 5.62 -2.89
C ASN A 46 7.59 7.12 -2.98
N ARG A 47 6.77 7.81 -3.80
CA ARG A 47 7.00 9.21 -4.18
C ARG A 47 8.38 9.38 -4.83
N ASP A 48 9.29 10.06 -4.15
CA ASP A 48 10.67 10.35 -4.51
C ASP A 48 11.69 9.44 -3.78
N THR A 49 11.22 8.56 -2.90
CA THR A 49 12.07 7.68 -2.09
C THR A 49 12.15 6.28 -2.69
N PHE A 50 13.38 5.76 -2.83
CA PHE A 50 13.65 4.38 -3.26
C PHE A 50 13.96 3.52 -2.04
N ILE A 51 13.44 2.29 -2.03
CA ILE A 51 13.51 1.37 -0.89
C ILE A 51 13.80 -0.02 -1.47
N ASN A 52 14.86 -0.67 -0.98
CA ASN A 52 15.37 -1.93 -1.51
C ASN A 52 15.41 -3.00 -0.42
N GLY A 53 14.53 -3.98 -0.54
CA GLY A 53 14.44 -5.11 0.38
C GLY A 53 13.45 -4.89 1.53
N ARG A 54 13.05 -6.01 2.13
CA ARG A 54 12.00 -6.04 3.16
C ARG A 54 12.39 -5.27 4.43
N GLU A 55 13.66 -5.24 4.78
CA GLU A 55 14.16 -4.53 5.96
C GLU A 55 13.97 -3.01 5.82
N GLU A 56 14.35 -2.44 4.66
CA GLU A 56 14.13 -1.02 4.39
C GLU A 56 12.64 -0.69 4.29
N VAL A 57 11.81 -1.62 3.79
CA VAL A 57 10.35 -1.48 3.81
C VAL A 57 9.82 -1.36 5.24
N VAL A 58 10.30 -2.18 6.18
CA VAL A 58 9.90 -2.06 7.59
C VAL A 58 10.30 -0.70 8.14
N ALA A 59 11.53 -0.26 7.92
CA ALA A 59 12.00 1.06 8.37
C ALA A 59 11.17 2.21 7.79
N PHE A 60 10.82 2.15 6.50
CA PHE A 60 9.97 3.13 5.84
C PHE A 60 8.56 3.17 6.46
N LEU A 61 7.94 2.00 6.65
CA LEU A 61 6.58 1.91 7.18
C LEU A 61 6.49 2.36 8.64
N THR A 62 7.52 2.07 9.46
CA THR A 62 7.61 2.59 10.83
C THR A 62 7.57 4.11 10.83
N LYS A 63 8.45 4.76 10.06
CA LYS A 63 8.48 6.23 9.95
C LYS A 63 7.19 6.81 9.38
N LYS A 64 6.57 6.10 8.43
CA LYS A 64 5.29 6.51 7.84
C LYS A 64 4.22 6.66 8.91
N TRP A 65 4.02 5.65 9.76
CA TRP A 65 2.95 5.67 10.76
C TRP A 65 3.31 6.39 12.06
N GLU A 66 4.57 6.73 12.28
CA GLU A 66 4.97 7.75 13.26
C GLU A 66 4.51 9.16 12.84
N LYS A 67 4.45 9.43 11.53
CA LYS A 67 4.04 10.72 10.97
C LYS A 67 2.53 10.79 10.69
N GLU A 68 1.98 9.74 10.07
CA GLU A 68 0.63 9.72 9.54
C GLU A 68 -0.35 9.11 10.55
N LEU A 69 -0.83 9.95 11.47
CA LEU A 69 -1.68 9.55 12.59
C LEU A 69 -3.12 9.32 12.13
N ASP A 70 -3.83 8.45 12.86
CA ASP A 70 -5.20 8.01 12.54
C ASP A 70 -5.40 7.55 11.08
N TYR A 71 -4.33 7.02 10.48
CA TYR A 71 -4.31 6.54 9.11
C TYR A 71 -5.46 5.54 8.84
N LYS A 72 -6.25 5.86 7.80
CA LYS A 72 -7.34 5.05 7.25
C LYS A 72 -7.27 5.04 5.72
N LEU A 73 -7.14 3.85 5.14
CA LEU A 73 -6.90 3.65 3.70
C LEU A 73 -8.05 2.93 3.04
N LYS A 74 -8.39 3.39 1.83
CA LYS A 74 -9.22 2.69 0.86
C LYS A 74 -8.45 2.47 -0.43
N LYS A 75 -8.43 1.24 -0.93
CA LYS A 75 -7.86 0.84 -2.22
C LYS A 75 -8.96 0.36 -3.16
N GLU A 76 -8.73 0.56 -4.45
CA GLU A 76 -9.62 0.15 -5.51
C GLU A 76 -8.79 -0.38 -6.69
N LEU A 77 -9.21 -1.52 -7.24
CA LEU A 77 -8.61 -2.08 -8.45
C LEU A 77 -8.84 -1.12 -9.62
N TRP A 78 -7.78 -0.74 -10.34
CA TRP A 78 -7.90 0.02 -11.58
C TRP A 78 -7.80 -0.87 -12.82
N SER A 79 -6.78 -1.74 -12.85
CA SER A 79 -6.60 -2.72 -13.92
C SER A 79 -5.65 -3.85 -13.48
N TYR A 80 -5.62 -4.95 -14.20
CA TYR A 80 -4.68 -6.05 -13.98
C TYR A 80 -4.27 -6.70 -15.30
N THR A 81 -3.08 -7.29 -15.35
CA THR A 81 -2.60 -8.05 -16.50
C THR A 81 -1.53 -9.04 -16.04
N GLY A 82 -1.75 -10.34 -16.26
CA GLY A 82 -0.79 -11.37 -15.86
C GLY A 82 -0.49 -11.32 -14.35
N ASN A 83 0.76 -11.04 -14.00
CA ASN A 83 1.23 -10.90 -12.61
C ASN A 83 1.26 -9.45 -12.10
N ARG A 84 0.61 -8.52 -12.78
CA ARG A 84 0.59 -7.09 -12.42
C ARG A 84 -0.81 -6.61 -12.06
N ILE A 85 -0.87 -5.68 -11.11
CA ILE A 85 -2.09 -5.00 -10.68
C ILE A 85 -1.81 -3.50 -10.59
N SER A 86 -2.69 -2.68 -11.17
CA SER A 86 -2.73 -1.23 -10.98
C SER A 86 -3.85 -0.88 -10.02
N VAL A 87 -3.57 -0.02 -9.05
CA VAL A 87 -4.47 0.30 -7.94
C VAL A 87 -4.56 1.81 -7.77
N ARG A 88 -5.79 2.30 -7.60
CA ARG A 88 -6.07 3.63 -7.07
C ARG A 88 -6.31 3.52 -5.58
N PHE A 89 -5.89 4.52 -4.82
CA PHE A 89 -6.17 4.55 -3.40
C PHE A 89 -6.27 5.96 -2.85
N GLU A 90 -6.99 6.07 -1.74
CA GLU A 90 -7.10 7.28 -0.94
C GLU A 90 -6.86 6.90 0.52
N TYR A 91 -6.14 7.74 1.26
CA TYR A 91 -6.08 7.60 2.72
C TYR A 91 -6.19 8.93 3.42
N GLU A 92 -6.80 8.91 4.59
CA GLU A 92 -6.94 10.07 5.47
C GLU A 92 -6.05 9.87 6.69
N TRP A 93 -5.42 10.96 7.12
CA TRP A 93 -4.54 11.01 8.28
C TRP A 93 -4.40 12.45 8.77
N HIS A 94 -3.84 12.63 9.96
CA HIS A 94 -3.42 13.94 10.43
C HIS A 94 -1.97 13.92 10.95
N ASP A 95 -1.32 15.08 10.91
CA ASP A 95 0.00 15.26 11.52
C ASP A 95 -0.10 15.49 13.04
N HIS A 96 1.05 15.63 13.70
CA HIS A 96 1.14 15.92 15.14
C HIS A 96 0.57 17.30 15.54
N GLN A 97 0.33 18.19 14.57
CA GLN A 97 -0.29 19.51 14.81
C GLN A 97 -1.81 19.45 14.63
N GLY A 98 -2.37 18.31 14.22
CA GLY A 98 -3.79 18.13 13.96
C GLY A 98 -4.24 18.60 12.58
N ASN A 99 -3.32 18.91 11.66
CA ASN A 99 -3.67 19.23 10.28
C ASN A 99 -4.09 17.94 9.57
N TRP A 100 -5.29 17.92 9.00
CA TRP A 100 -5.82 16.76 8.29
C TRP A 100 -5.47 16.80 6.81
N PHE A 101 -5.21 15.61 6.26
CA PHE A 101 -4.91 15.42 4.86
C PHE A 101 -5.72 14.25 4.29
N ARG A 102 -6.12 14.39 3.03
CA ARG A 102 -6.46 13.24 2.19
C ARG A 102 -5.38 13.08 1.12
N SER A 103 -4.74 11.93 1.15
CA SER A 103 -3.71 11.56 0.21
C SER A 103 -4.30 10.71 -0.91
N TYR A 104 -4.10 11.14 -2.14
CA TYR A 104 -4.56 10.45 -3.35
C TYR A 104 -3.38 9.75 -4.00
N GLY A 105 -3.53 8.46 -4.29
CA GLY A 105 -2.43 7.61 -4.74
C GLY A 105 -2.79 6.74 -5.94
N ASN A 106 -1.78 6.52 -6.77
CA ASN A 106 -1.76 5.45 -7.77
C ASN A 106 -0.56 4.57 -7.46
N GLU A 107 -0.76 3.25 -7.43
CA GLU A 107 0.33 2.30 -7.30
C GLU A 107 0.24 1.14 -8.28
N GLN A 108 1.41 0.69 -8.72
CA GLN A 108 1.60 -0.40 -9.66
C GLN A 108 2.38 -1.51 -8.96
N TRP A 109 1.81 -2.71 -8.96
CA TRP A 109 2.33 -3.88 -8.28
C TRP A 109 2.74 -4.94 -9.28
N GLU A 110 3.88 -5.58 -9.04
CA GLU A 110 4.31 -6.79 -9.75
C GLU A 110 4.57 -7.89 -8.72
N PHE A 111 4.04 -9.09 -8.98
CA PHE A 111 4.12 -10.23 -8.07
C PHE A 111 4.98 -11.36 -8.64
N ASN A 112 5.69 -12.07 -7.78
CA ASN A 112 6.36 -13.33 -8.12
C ASN A 112 5.36 -14.51 -8.12
N ALA A 113 5.82 -15.70 -8.49
CA ALA A 113 4.99 -16.91 -8.56
C ALA A 113 4.41 -17.35 -7.20
N ASP A 114 5.06 -16.99 -6.09
CA ASP A 114 4.57 -17.26 -4.73
C ASP A 114 3.53 -16.23 -4.24
N GLY A 115 3.16 -15.26 -5.07
CA GLY A 115 2.19 -14.22 -4.74
C GLY A 115 2.73 -13.13 -3.83
N LEU A 116 4.04 -13.02 -3.67
CA LEU A 116 4.71 -11.92 -2.99
C LEU A 116 5.00 -10.80 -3.97
N MET A 117 4.82 -9.55 -3.53
CA MET A 117 5.07 -8.39 -4.37
C MET A 117 6.58 -8.16 -4.49
N GLN A 118 7.12 -8.27 -5.69
CA GLN A 118 8.54 -8.07 -5.98
C GLN A 118 8.84 -6.62 -6.36
N ARG A 119 7.87 -5.90 -6.94
CA ARG A 119 8.00 -4.47 -7.25
C ARG A 119 6.78 -3.67 -6.84
N ARG A 120 7.01 -2.49 -6.26
CA ARG A 120 5.97 -1.53 -5.89
C ARG A 120 6.35 -0.12 -6.29
N TYR A 121 5.59 0.46 -7.22
CA TYR A 121 5.75 1.86 -7.60
C TYR A 121 4.52 2.63 -7.18
N ALA A 122 4.69 3.65 -6.33
CA ALA A 122 3.59 4.44 -5.79
C ALA A 122 3.86 5.93 -5.96
N SER A 123 2.91 6.62 -6.58
CA SER A 123 2.88 8.08 -6.68
C SER A 123 1.69 8.59 -5.86
N ILE A 124 1.95 9.55 -4.98
CA ILE A 124 0.98 10.01 -3.98
C ILE A 124 1.08 11.53 -3.86
N ASN A 125 -0.07 12.19 -3.79
CA ASN A 125 -0.20 13.63 -3.58
C ASN A 125 -1.12 13.89 -2.38
N ASP A 126 -0.73 14.81 -1.50
CA ASP A 126 -1.47 15.14 -0.29
C ASP A 126 -2.27 16.42 -0.51
N VAL A 127 -3.55 16.39 -0.11
CA VAL A 127 -4.44 17.54 -0.17
C VAL A 127 -4.89 17.84 1.26
N PRO A 128 -4.65 19.05 1.79
CA PRO A 128 -5.20 19.47 3.07
C PRO A 128 -6.73 19.42 3.05
N ILE A 129 -7.35 18.95 4.14
CA ILE A 129 -8.80 18.91 4.29
C ILE A 129 -9.19 19.40 5.69
N ASP A 130 -10.42 19.89 5.87
CA ASP A 130 -10.97 20.10 7.20
C ASP A 130 -11.33 18.75 7.84
N SER A 131 -11.27 18.68 9.17
CA SER A 131 -11.65 17.46 9.91
C SER A 131 -13.08 17.00 9.65
N LYS A 132 -14.01 17.93 9.37
CA LYS A 132 -15.41 17.65 9.00
C LYS A 132 -15.57 17.02 7.61
N ASP A 133 -14.57 17.17 6.74
CA ASP A 133 -14.63 16.69 5.36
C ASP A 133 -14.13 15.24 5.23
N ARG A 134 -13.75 14.60 6.34
CA ARG A 134 -13.32 13.20 6.41
C ARG A 134 -14.42 12.25 5.92
N LYS A 135 -14.02 11.22 5.18
CA LYS A 135 -14.90 10.17 4.65
C LYS A 135 -14.69 8.83 5.36
N PHE A 136 -13.50 8.61 5.93
CA PHE A 136 -13.12 7.33 6.52
C PHE A 136 -13.10 7.50 8.04
N ILE A 137 -14.23 7.15 8.68
CA ILE A 137 -14.43 7.19 10.14
C ILE A 137 -14.28 5.76 10.67
#